data_AF-F9N5N3-F1
#
_entry.id   AF-F9N5N3-F1
#
_cell.length_a   1.000
_cell.length_b   1.000
_cell.length_c   1.000
_cell.angle_alpha   90.00
_cell.angle_beta   90.00
_cell.angle_gamma   90.00
#
_symmetry.space_group_name_H-M   'P 1'
#
loop_
_entity.id
_entity.type
_entity.pdbx_description
1 polymer ?
#
loop_
_entity_poly.entity_id
_entity_poly.type
_entity_poly.pdbx_seq_one_letter_code
_entity_poly.pdbx_strand_id
1 'polypeptide(L)'
;MFLVDAGLELDTSHIEGVRQHKLAKGSKFFRMHAALTPDIVEQGLEVGFALADELSENGYQTIAIGTVGERSLLSALAVTAGITGYPMAELLA
;
A
#
# COMPACT_ATOMS: atom_id res chain seq x y z
N MET A 1 -1.53 16.74 -5.53
CA MET A 1 -1.09 15.61 -4.70
C MET A 1 -2.32 14.89 -4.23
N PHE A 2 -2.36 13.57 -4.37
CA PHE A 2 -3.49 12.74 -3.97
C PHE A 2 -3.08 11.91 -2.75
N LEU A 3 -3.88 11.99 -1.68
CA LEU A 3 -3.67 11.20 -0.48
C LEU A 3 -4.81 10.19 -0.36
N VAL A 4 -4.46 8.91 -0.26
CA VAL A 4 -5.41 7.80 -0.23
C VAL A 4 -5.15 7.01 1.05
N ASP A 5 -6.17 6.91 1.90
CA ASP A 5 -6.14 5.97 3.01
C ASP A 5 -6.57 4.60 2.51
N ALA A 6 -5.59 3.72 2.28
CA ALA A 6 -5.80 2.34 1.84
C ALA A 6 -5.88 1.35 3.01
N GLY A 7 -5.56 1.75 4.24
CA GLY A 7 -5.47 0.79 5.35
C GLY A 7 -4.88 1.26 6.68
N LEU A 8 -4.93 2.55 7.00
CA LEU A 8 -4.53 3.02 8.33
C LEU A 8 -5.44 2.41 9.41
N GLU A 9 -4.87 2.13 10.58
CA GLU A 9 -5.59 1.49 11.70
C GLU A 9 -6.77 2.36 12.20
N LEU A 10 -6.49 3.66 12.35
CA LEU A 10 -7.46 4.63 12.83
C LEU A 10 -8.35 5.14 11.68
N ASP A 11 -9.53 5.62 12.07
CA ASP A 11 -10.41 6.30 11.14
C ASP A 11 -9.84 7.67 10.75
N THR A 12 -9.80 7.93 9.44
CA THR A 12 -9.31 9.18 8.85
C THR A 12 -10.41 9.92 8.08
N SER A 13 -11.65 9.46 8.14
CA SER A 13 -12.79 10.03 7.42
C SER A 13 -13.02 11.53 7.68
N HIS A 14 -12.55 12.02 8.82
CA HIS A 14 -12.63 13.40 9.26
C HIS A 14 -11.53 14.32 8.66
N ILE A 15 -10.53 13.76 7.96
CA ILE A 15 -9.41 14.52 7.42
C ILE A 15 -9.74 14.99 6.00
N GLU A 16 -9.79 16.31 5.80
CA GLU A 16 -10.06 16.91 4.50
C GLU A 16 -8.97 16.55 3.47
N GLY A 17 -9.38 16.23 2.25
CA GLY A 17 -8.47 15.90 1.14
C GLY A 17 -7.93 14.47 1.14
N VAL A 18 -8.26 13.65 2.14
CA VAL A 18 -7.94 12.21 2.15
C VAL A 18 -9.04 11.43 1.45
N ARG A 19 -8.71 10.79 0.33
CA ARG A 19 -9.60 9.85 -0.34
C ARG A 19 -9.67 8.54 0.45
N GLN A 20 -10.88 8.10 0.75
CA GLN A 20 -11.13 6.94 1.60
C GLN A 20 -11.25 5.67 0.75
N HIS A 21 -10.26 4.79 0.84
CA HIS A 21 -10.26 3.46 0.22
C HIS A 21 -9.78 2.40 1.22
N LYS A 22 -10.24 2.49 2.47
CA LYS A 22 -9.74 1.64 3.55
C LYS A 22 -10.13 0.18 3.33
N LEU A 23 -9.15 -0.66 2.98
CA LEU A 23 -9.35 -2.09 2.71
C LEU A 23 -9.32 -2.91 4.01
N ALA A 24 -8.50 -2.50 4.96
CA ALA A 24 -8.34 -3.14 6.26
C ALA A 24 -7.94 -2.11 7.33
N LYS A 25 -8.12 -2.46 8.61
CA LYS A 25 -7.51 -1.72 9.72
C LYS A 25 -6.14 -2.31 9.98
N GLY A 26 -5.14 -1.76 9.30
CA GLY A 26 -3.77 -2.28 9.32
C GLY A 26 -3.65 -3.69 8.72
N SER A 27 -2.40 -4.10 8.50
CA SER A 27 -2.07 -5.48 8.16
C SER A 27 -1.65 -6.25 9.40
N LYS A 28 -1.89 -7.57 9.41
CA LYS A 28 -1.34 -8.45 10.45
C LYS A 28 0.18 -8.50 10.37
N PHE A 29 0.85 -8.82 11.47
CA PHE A 29 2.29 -8.99 11.47
C PHE A 29 2.68 -10.27 10.72
N PHE A 30 3.38 -10.12 9.59
CA PHE A 30 3.62 -11.19 8.61
C PHE A 30 4.47 -12.36 9.12
N ARG A 31 5.23 -12.19 10.21
CA ARG A 31 5.99 -13.29 10.83
C ARG A 31 5.10 -14.30 11.56
N MET A 32 3.89 -13.90 11.94
CA MET A 32 2.97 -14.73 12.73
C MET A 32 1.80 -15.23 11.91
N HIS A 33 1.31 -14.43 10.95
CA HIS A 33 0.14 -14.72 10.15
C HIS A 33 0.32 -14.12 8.75
N ALA A 34 -0.45 -14.57 7.76
CA ALA A 34 -0.58 -13.82 6.51
C ALA A 34 -0.99 -12.37 6.79
N ALA A 35 -0.28 -11.41 6.21
CA ALA A 35 -0.47 -9.98 6.47
C ALA A 35 -1.87 -9.49 6.06
N LEU A 36 -2.34 -9.97 4.91
CA LEU A 36 -3.63 -9.70 4.29
C LEU A 36 -4.17 -11.00 3.68
N THR A 37 -5.48 -11.05 3.42
CA THR A 37 -6.07 -12.13 2.61
C THR A 37 -5.85 -11.87 1.12
N PRO A 38 -5.87 -12.91 0.26
CA PRO A 38 -5.78 -12.72 -1.19
C PRO A 38 -6.80 -11.72 -1.75
N ASP A 39 -8.05 -11.79 -1.30
CA ASP A 39 -9.12 -10.89 -1.75
C ASP A 39 -8.81 -9.41 -1.43
N ILE A 40 -8.22 -9.13 -0.27
CA ILE A 40 -7.83 -7.77 0.11
C ILE A 40 -6.65 -7.28 -0.72
N VAL A 41 -5.72 -8.18 -1.07
CA VAL A 41 -4.61 -7.85 -1.99
C VAL A 41 -5.15 -7.51 -3.37
N GLU A 42 -6.07 -8.30 -3.90
CA GLU A 42 -6.71 -8.07 -5.20
C GLU A 42 -7.47 -6.74 -5.21
N GLN A 43 -8.29 -6.47 -4.19
CA GLN A 43 -8.98 -5.18 -4.05
C GLN A 43 -8.01 -4.00 -3.98
N GLY A 44 -6.85 -4.17 -3.33
CA GLY A 44 -5.82 -3.13 -3.28
C GLY A 44 -5.17 -2.84 -4.63
N LEU A 45 -4.97 -3.87 -5.46
CA LEU A 45 -4.50 -3.70 -6.83
C LEU A 45 -5.52 -2.96 -7.68
N GLU A 46 -6.81 -3.34 -7.59
CA GLU A 46 -7.89 -2.69 -8.31
C GLU A 46 -8.04 -1.21 -7.96
N VAL A 47 -7.90 -0.85 -6.68
CA VAL A 47 -7.88 0.57 -6.26
C VAL A 47 -6.71 1.30 -6.91
N GLY A 48 -5.53 0.70 -6.96
CA GLY A 48 -4.35 1.28 -7.61
C GLY A 48 -4.55 1.48 -9.11
N PHE A 49 -5.11 0.50 -9.82
CA PHE A 49 -5.41 0.59 -11.24
C PHE A 49 -6.46 1.66 -11.55
N ALA A 50 -7.57 1.67 -10.82
CA ALA A 50 -8.61 2.68 -10.99
C ALA A 50 -8.09 4.12 -10.77
N LEU A 51 -7.21 4.32 -9.79
CA LEU A 51 -6.58 5.61 -9.56
C LEU A 51 -5.61 6.00 -10.69
N ALA A 52 -4.84 5.05 -11.21
CA ALA A 52 -3.93 5.32 -12.33
C ALA A 52 -4.70 5.70 -13.60
N ASP A 53 -5.80 5.00 -13.88
CA ASP A 53 -6.68 5.28 -15.02
C ASP A 53 -7.35 6.65 -14.86
N GLU A 54 -7.92 6.97 -13.69
CA GLU A 54 -8.50 8.29 -13.39
C GLU A 54 -7.47 9.41 -13.64
N LEU A 55 -6.23 9.22 -13.18
CA LEU A 55 -5.17 10.23 -13.38
C LEU A 55 -4.78 10.35 -14.85
N SER A 56 -4.67 9.24 -15.58
CA SER A 56 -4.40 9.26 -17.01
C SER A 56 -5.51 10.00 -17.78
N GLU A 57 -6.78 9.72 -17.50
CA GLU A 57 -7.93 10.37 -18.13
C GLU A 57 -7.98 11.89 -17.84
N ASN A 58 -7.53 12.30 -16.66
CA ASN A 58 -7.39 13.71 -16.29
C ASN A 58 -6.16 14.40 -16.91
N GLY A 59 -5.42 13.73 -17.78
CA GLY A 59 -4.29 14.29 -18.53
C GLY A 59 -2.95 14.26 -17.79
N TYR A 60 -2.84 13.56 -16.65
CA TYR A 60 -1.56 13.38 -15.98
C TYR A 60 -0.67 12.40 -16.77
N GLN A 61 0.53 12.85 -17.15
CA GLN A 61 1.48 12.05 -17.94
C GLN A 61 2.55 11.36 -17.09
N THR A 62 2.66 11.69 -15.81
CA THR A 62 3.66 11.13 -14.90
C THR A 62 3.09 11.09 -13.49
N ILE A 63 3.38 9.99 -12.79
CA ILE A 63 2.92 9.76 -11.42
C ILE A 63 4.15 9.50 -10.55
N ALA A 64 4.30 10.27 -9.48
CA ALA A 64 5.23 9.97 -8.40
C ALA A 64 4.45 9.31 -7.26
N ILE A 65 5.03 8.25 -6.68
CA ILE A 65 4.38 7.45 -5.63
C ILE A 65 5.12 7.67 -4.31
N GLY A 66 4.35 7.84 -3.24
CA GLY A 66 4.83 7.89 -1.86
C GLY A 66 3.95 7.02 -0.96
N THR A 67 4.49 6.60 0.17
CA THR A 67 3.77 5.80 1.17
C THR A 67 3.90 6.41 2.56
N VAL A 68 2.84 6.31 3.35
CA VAL A 68 2.82 6.69 4.76
C VAL A 68 2.42 5.47 5.57
N GLY A 69 3.28 5.06 6.51
CA GLY A 69 3.01 3.96 7.41
C GLY A 69 4.25 3.64 8.25
N GLU A 70 4.07 3.46 9.55
CA GLU A 70 5.16 3.29 10.51
C GLU A 70 6.11 2.13 10.13
N ARG A 71 5.57 1.05 9.57
CA ARG A 71 6.32 -0.17 9.22
C ARG A 71 6.38 -0.44 7.71
N SER A 72 6.16 0.57 6.88
CA SER A 72 6.16 0.43 5.42
C SER A 72 7.50 -0.12 4.90
N LEU A 73 8.63 0.34 5.43
CA LEU A 73 9.97 -0.12 5.05
C LEU A 73 10.20 -1.60 5.39
N LEU A 74 9.74 -2.06 6.56
CA LEU A 74 9.86 -3.47 6.94
C LEU A 74 9.02 -4.38 6.02
N SER A 75 7.80 -3.94 5.67
CA SER A 75 6.97 -4.65 4.69
C SER A 75 7.60 -4.65 3.30
N ALA A 76 8.17 -3.53 2.85
CA ALA A 76 8.85 -3.43 1.56
C ALA A 76 10.07 -4.37 1.49
N LEU A 77 10.82 -4.49 2.58
CA LEU A 77 11.94 -5.45 2.69
C LEU A 77 11.45 -6.89 2.55
N ALA A 78 10.37 -7.25 3.26
CA ALA A 78 9.80 -8.59 3.22
C ALA A 78 9.25 -8.95 1.83
N VAL A 79 8.56 -8.01 1.17
CA VAL A 79 8.07 -8.18 -0.20
C VAL A 79 9.23 -8.33 -1.18
N THR A 80 10.25 -7.48 -1.08
CA THR A 80 11.46 -7.56 -1.93
C THR A 80 12.16 -8.91 -1.77
N ALA A 81 12.37 -9.38 -0.55
CA ALA A 81 12.94 -10.70 -0.30
C ALA A 81 12.07 -11.82 -0.89
N GLY A 82 10.75 -11.73 -0.73
CA GLY A 82 9.81 -12.71 -1.29
C GLY A 82 9.80 -12.76 -2.82
N ILE A 83 9.95 -11.62 -3.49
CA ILE A 83 9.98 -11.54 -4.97
C ILE A 83 11.35 -11.95 -5.52
N THR A 84 12.43 -11.49 -4.90
CA THR A 84 13.80 -11.68 -5.44
C THR A 84 14.45 -12.98 -4.99
N GLY A 85 13.98 -13.57 -3.89
CA GLY A 85 14.60 -14.73 -3.26
C GLY A 85 15.85 -14.41 -2.42
N TYR A 86 16.29 -13.15 -2.37
CA TYR A 86 17.41 -12.77 -1.51
C TYR A 86 17.03 -12.82 -0.02
N PRO A 87 17.93 -13.28 0.87
CA PRO A 87 17.73 -13.16 2.30
C PRO A 87 17.54 -11.70 2.70
N MET A 88 16.56 -11.40 3.59
CA MET A 88 16.33 -10.03 4.06
C MET A 88 17.57 -9.37 4.65
N ALA A 89 18.48 -10.14 5.27
CA ALA A 89 19.72 -9.61 5.83
C ALA A 89 20.66 -9.01 4.76
N GLU A 90 20.61 -9.54 3.53
CA GLU A 90 21.44 -9.04 2.41
C GLU A 90 20.86 -7.76 1.78
N LEU A 91 19.55 -7.52 1.96
CA LEU A 91 18.86 -6.33 1.46
C LEU A 91 18.98 -5.12 2.39
N LEU A 92 19.61 -5.27 3.55
CA LEU A 92 19.85 -4.21 4.54
C LEU A 92 21.20 -3.51 4.38
N ALA A 93 21.99 -3.91 3.37
CA ALA A 93 23.33 -3.41 3.11
C ALA A 93 23.37 -1.99 2.54
#